data_AF-A0A957S1E5-F1
#
_entry.id   AF-A0A957S1E5-F1
#
_cell.length_a   1.000
_cell.length_b   1.000
_cell.length_c   1.000
_cell.angle_alpha   90.00
_cell.angle_beta   90.00
_cell.angle_gamma   90.00
#
_symmetry.space_group_name_H-M   'P 1'
#
loop_
_entity.id
_entity.type
_entity.pdbx_description
1 polymer ?
#
loop_
_entity_poly.entity_id
_entity_poly.type
_entity_poly.pdbx_seq_one_letter_code
_entity_poly.pdbx_strand_id
1 'polypeptide(L)'
;MPNKTIVALLFPVMCAAAIGFLLSAYVHVGSYAGLPIPPLFMSLHMGIFIVWLPTVLVSNQMVDGARRKDFWRIALRGAPEWMQKGFYILFGYAILNFFASFVLGLNIMRAFSGHWMFFYGTAFAVLYSARHTQVWQRRCPLGHKVAVDATFCETCGNRLVD
;
A
#
# COMPACT_ATOMS: atom_id res chain seq x y z
N MET A 1 -9.48 -2.69 -19.67
CA MET A 1 -9.72 -3.84 -18.77
C MET A 1 -8.39 -4.14 -18.07
N PRO A 2 -8.35 -4.27 -16.74
CA PRO A 2 -7.14 -4.70 -16.07
C PRO A 2 -6.71 -6.06 -16.64
N ASN A 3 -5.41 -6.24 -16.85
CA ASN A 3 -4.87 -7.49 -17.36
C ASN A 3 -5.31 -8.63 -16.43
N LYS A 4 -5.92 -9.70 -16.95
CA LYS A 4 -6.42 -10.83 -16.15
C LYS A 4 -5.33 -11.40 -15.24
N THR A 5 -4.08 -11.34 -15.70
CA THR A 5 -2.89 -11.74 -14.93
C THR A 5 -2.68 -10.88 -13.69
N ILE A 6 -2.90 -9.56 -13.77
CA ILE A 6 -2.76 -8.64 -12.62
C ILE A 6 -3.82 -8.99 -11.57
N VAL A 7 -5.06 -9.20 -11.98
CA VAL A 7 -6.16 -9.55 -11.07
C VAL A 7 -5.90 -10.89 -10.37
N ALA A 8 -5.39 -11.89 -11.10
CA ALA A 8 -5.02 -13.19 -10.54
C ALA A 8 -3.88 -13.09 -9.51
N LEU A 9 -2.94 -12.16 -9.70
CA LEU A 9 -1.81 -11.93 -8.78
C LEU A 9 -2.18 -11.11 -7.53
N LEU A 10 -3.31 -10.38 -7.52
CA LEU A 10 -3.69 -9.54 -6.37
C LEU A 10 -3.80 -10.36 -5.08
N PHE A 11 -4.51 -11.48 -5.12
CA PHE A 11 -4.77 -12.29 -3.92
C PHE A 11 -3.48 -12.90 -3.31
N PRO A 12 -2.63 -13.63 -4.06
CA PRO A 12 -1.41 -14.20 -3.48
C PRO A 12 -0.46 -13.12 -2.96
N VAL A 13 -0.32 -11.99 -3.67
CA VAL A 13 0.55 -10.89 -3.21
C VAL A 13 -0.02 -10.21 -1.97
N MET A 14 -1.35 -10.05 -1.87
CA MET A 14 -2.02 -9.52 -0.69
C MET A 14 -1.82 -10.45 0.52
N CYS A 15 -1.92 -11.77 0.35
CA CYS A 15 -1.63 -12.74 1.40
C CYS A 15 -0.16 -12.68 1.85
N ALA A 16 0.78 -12.58 0.89
CA ALA A 16 2.19 -12.40 1.19
C ALA A 16 2.46 -11.09 1.97
N ALA A 17 1.76 -10.01 1.61
CA ALA A 17 1.81 -8.74 2.34
C ALA A 17 1.34 -8.88 3.79
N ALA A 18 0.22 -9.58 4.01
CA ALA A 18 -0.31 -9.83 5.35
C ALA A 18 0.66 -10.67 6.20
N ILE A 19 1.24 -11.73 5.64
CA ILE A 19 2.25 -12.54 6.33
C ILE A 19 3.49 -11.70 6.67
N GLY A 20 4.00 -10.92 5.71
CA GLY A 20 5.14 -10.03 5.92
C GLY A 20 4.88 -8.99 7.00
N PHE A 21 3.65 -8.44 7.06
CA PHE A 21 3.24 -7.52 8.12
C PHE A 21 3.24 -8.18 9.49
N LEU A 22 2.64 -9.36 9.63
CA LEU A 22 2.57 -10.10 10.90
C LEU A 22 3.96 -10.51 11.39
N LEU A 23 4.83 -10.99 10.49
CA LEU A 23 6.22 -11.32 10.83
C LEU A 23 7.01 -10.07 11.24
N SER A 24 6.82 -8.95 10.55
CA SER A 24 7.47 -7.68 10.90
C SER A 24 6.99 -7.17 12.26
N ALA A 25 5.68 -7.27 12.55
CA ALA A 25 5.11 -6.91 13.85
C ALA A 25 5.64 -7.80 14.98
N TYR A 26 5.77 -9.09 14.74
CA TYR A 26 6.37 -10.04 15.69
C TYR A 26 7.82 -9.65 16.03
N VAL A 27 8.66 -9.38 15.02
CA VAL A 27 10.05 -8.91 15.24
C VAL A 27 10.05 -7.59 15.99
N HIS A 28 9.15 -6.68 15.62
CA HIS A 28 9.09 -5.36 16.23
C HIS A 28 8.80 -5.45 17.71
N VAL A 29 7.73 -6.15 18.10
CA VAL A 29 7.37 -6.40 19.50
C VAL A 29 8.47 -7.19 20.23
N GLY A 30 9.02 -8.23 19.59
CA GLY A 30 10.11 -9.02 20.16
C GLY A 30 11.37 -8.21 20.45
N SER A 31 11.68 -7.23 19.60
CA SER A 31 12.82 -6.32 19.80
C SER A 31 12.62 -5.36 20.97
N TYR A 32 11.38 -5.03 21.35
CA TYR A 32 11.06 -4.32 22.58
C TYR A 32 11.17 -5.23 23.82
N ALA A 33 10.82 -6.50 23.68
CA ALA A 33 10.89 -7.49 24.75
C ALA A 33 12.32 -8.05 24.98
N GLY A 34 13.31 -7.62 24.20
CA GLY A 34 14.68 -8.14 24.29
C GLY A 34 14.81 -9.59 23.82
N LEU A 35 13.85 -10.10 23.04
CA LEU A 35 13.89 -11.47 22.52
C LEU A 35 15.00 -11.61 21.46
N PRO A 36 15.69 -12.77 21.41
CA PRO A 36 16.64 -13.04 20.37
C PRO A 36 15.92 -13.10 19.01
N ILE A 37 16.32 -12.23 18.09
CA ILE A 37 15.76 -12.19 16.73
C ILE A 37 16.66 -13.01 15.79
N PRO A 38 16.14 -14.08 15.17
CA PRO A 38 16.88 -14.84 14.17
C PRO A 38 17.44 -13.97 13.03
N PRO A 39 18.68 -14.22 12.56
CA PRO A 39 19.27 -13.45 11.45
C PRO A 39 18.45 -13.50 10.16
N LEU A 40 17.72 -14.60 9.93
CA LEU A 40 16.85 -14.78 8.77
C LEU A 40 15.78 -13.69 8.65
N PHE A 41 15.42 -12.99 9.75
CA PHE A 41 14.43 -11.92 9.69
C PHE A 41 14.85 -10.74 8.81
N MET A 42 16.15 -10.54 8.53
CA MET A 42 16.61 -9.57 7.53
C MET A 42 16.12 -9.90 6.11
N SER A 43 15.76 -11.15 5.83
CA SER A 43 15.14 -11.54 4.55
C SER A 43 13.76 -10.91 4.35
N LEU A 44 13.08 -10.46 5.41
CA LEU A 44 11.86 -9.66 5.30
C LEU A 44 12.11 -8.37 4.52
N HIS A 45 13.32 -7.81 4.55
CA HIS A 45 13.66 -6.67 3.72
C HIS A 45 13.58 -7.00 2.23
N MET A 46 14.08 -8.17 1.83
CA MET A 46 13.99 -8.65 0.45
C MET A 46 12.54 -8.93 0.04
N GLY A 47 11.74 -9.48 0.96
CA GLY A 47 10.32 -9.74 0.73
C GLY A 47 9.50 -8.47 0.44
N ILE A 48 9.93 -7.29 0.91
CA ILE A 48 9.28 -6.02 0.59
C ILE A 48 9.32 -5.80 -0.90
N PHE A 49 10.45 -6.01 -1.58
CA PHE A 49 10.55 -5.77 -3.02
C PHE A 49 9.62 -6.69 -3.82
N ILE A 50 9.41 -7.93 -3.35
CA ILE A 50 8.51 -8.90 -3.97
C ILE A 50 7.05 -8.39 -3.91
N VAL A 51 6.64 -7.83 -2.78
CA VAL A 51 5.26 -7.37 -2.56
C VAL A 51 5.04 -5.94 -3.07
N TRP A 52 6.04 -5.08 -2.93
CA TRP A 52 5.97 -3.65 -3.21
C TRP A 52 5.92 -3.36 -4.71
N LEU A 53 6.70 -4.08 -5.52
CA LEU A 53 6.72 -3.83 -6.97
C LEU A 53 5.33 -4.06 -7.61
N PRO A 54 4.64 -5.19 -7.39
CA PRO A 54 3.25 -5.36 -7.85
C PRO A 54 2.30 -4.31 -7.27
N THR A 55 2.47 -3.95 -6.00
CA THR A 55 1.64 -2.93 -5.33
C THR A 55 1.74 -1.58 -6.03
N VAL A 56 2.96 -1.12 -6.37
CA VAL A 56 3.18 0.14 -7.07
C VAL A 56 2.56 0.11 -8.46
N LEU A 57 2.74 -0.99 -9.21
CA LEU A 57 2.13 -1.14 -10.54
C LEU A 57 0.60 -1.08 -10.47
N VAL A 58 0.01 -1.77 -9.50
CA VAL A 58 -1.44 -1.75 -9.24
C VAL A 58 -1.91 -0.36 -8.84
N SER A 59 -1.22 0.29 -7.90
CA SER A 59 -1.57 1.63 -7.43
C SER A 59 -1.52 2.65 -8.55
N ASN A 60 -0.48 2.62 -9.40
CA ASN A 60 -0.34 3.53 -10.52
C ASN A 60 -1.49 3.36 -11.53
N GLN A 61 -1.99 2.14 -11.72
CA GLN A 61 -3.18 1.92 -12.56
C GLN A 61 -4.46 2.44 -11.90
N MET A 62 -4.58 2.33 -10.58
CA MET A 62 -5.76 2.82 -9.84
C MET A 62 -5.86 4.34 -9.80
N VAL A 63 -4.73 5.05 -9.88
CA VAL A 63 -4.63 6.51 -9.78
C VAL A 63 -4.35 7.17 -11.12
N ASP A 64 -4.49 6.45 -12.23
CA ASP A 64 -4.19 6.97 -13.57
C ASP A 64 -5.01 8.24 -13.88
N GLY A 65 -4.31 9.30 -14.30
CA GLY A 65 -4.88 10.63 -14.54
C GLY A 65 -5.23 11.44 -13.29
N ALA A 66 -5.09 10.91 -12.07
CA ALA A 66 -5.43 11.64 -10.86
C ALA A 66 -4.33 12.62 -10.43
N ARG A 67 -4.73 13.67 -9.70
CA ARG A 67 -3.77 14.63 -9.11
C ARG A 67 -2.94 13.95 -8.02
N ARG A 68 -1.64 14.25 -7.98
CA ARG A 68 -0.68 13.68 -7.00
C ARG A 68 -1.12 13.79 -5.53
N LYS A 69 -1.76 14.90 -5.16
CA LYS A 69 -2.28 15.12 -3.79
C LYS A 69 -3.40 14.15 -3.40
N ASP A 70 -4.12 13.61 -4.37
CA ASP A 70 -5.26 12.73 -4.19
C ASP A 70 -4.85 11.24 -4.28
N PHE A 71 -3.56 10.94 -4.52
CA PHE A 71 -3.03 9.60 -4.75
C PHE A 71 -3.44 8.61 -3.65
N TRP A 72 -3.10 8.89 -2.39
CA TRP A 72 -3.38 7.97 -1.28
C TRP A 72 -4.88 7.82 -1.00
N ARG A 73 -5.65 8.90 -1.19
CA ARG A 73 -7.10 8.87 -1.05
C ARG A 73 -7.72 7.93 -2.08
N ILE A 74 -7.25 7.96 -3.33
CA ILE A 74 -7.77 7.11 -4.41
C ILE A 74 -7.25 5.68 -4.28
N ALA A 75 -5.97 5.50 -3.97
CA ALA A 75 -5.35 4.17 -3.80
C ALA A 75 -6.02 3.39 -2.66
N LEU A 76 -6.45 4.05 -1.59
CA LEU A 76 -7.07 3.43 -0.41
C LEU A 76 -8.61 3.50 -0.39
N ARG A 77 -9.26 4.05 -1.42
CA ARG A 77 -10.73 4.27 -1.43
C ARG A 77 -11.57 3.00 -1.24
N GLY A 78 -11.05 1.85 -1.64
CA GLY A 78 -11.70 0.54 -1.49
C GLY A 78 -11.44 -0.12 -0.14
N ALA A 79 -10.52 0.42 0.66
CA ALA A 79 -10.23 -0.09 1.98
C ALA A 79 -11.22 0.48 3.02
N PRO A 80 -11.58 -0.30 4.05
CA PRO A 80 -12.43 0.19 5.13
C PRO A 80 -11.72 1.32 5.90
N GLU A 81 -12.50 2.20 6.54
CA GLU A 81 -11.96 3.39 7.22
C GLU A 81 -10.86 3.09 8.25
N TRP A 82 -11.00 1.99 9.00
CA TRP A 82 -10.01 1.60 10.01
C TRP A 82 -8.64 1.32 9.37
N MET A 83 -8.62 0.79 8.14
CA MET A 83 -7.40 0.49 7.40
C MET A 83 -6.77 1.76 6.82
N GLN A 84 -7.59 2.70 6.36
CA GLN A 84 -7.13 4.02 5.92
C GLN A 84 -6.50 4.80 7.09
N LYS A 85 -7.18 4.87 8.23
CA LYS A 85 -6.65 5.48 9.47
C LYS A 85 -5.37 4.75 9.92
N GLY A 86 -5.39 3.41 9.87
CA GLY A 86 -4.24 2.57 10.19
C GLY A 86 -3.01 2.86 9.34
N PHE A 87 -3.17 3.10 8.04
CA PHE A 87 -2.07 3.53 7.15
C PHE A 87 -1.40 4.82 7.65
N TYR A 88 -2.17 5.86 7.97
CA TYR A 88 -1.62 7.13 8.45
C TYR A 88 -0.95 6.99 9.83
N ILE A 89 -1.53 6.18 10.72
CA ILE A 89 -0.93 5.89 12.03
C ILE A 89 0.40 5.15 11.86
N LEU A 90 0.42 4.08 11.04
CA LEU A 90 1.64 3.31 10.77
C LEU A 90 2.71 4.16 10.08
N PHE A 91 2.33 5.06 9.17
CA PHE A 91 3.26 5.96 8.52
C PHE A 91 3.94 6.91 9.52
N GLY A 92 3.14 7.58 10.36
CA GLY A 92 3.67 8.45 11.41
C GLY A 92 4.54 7.67 12.40
N TYR A 93 4.09 6.50 12.82
CA TYR A 93 4.85 5.61 13.70
C TYR A 93 6.18 5.18 13.08
N ALA A 94 6.19 4.74 11.82
CA ALA A 94 7.41 4.27 11.15
C ALA A 94 8.45 5.39 11.01
N ILE A 95 8.02 6.61 10.69
CA ILE A 95 8.89 7.79 10.65
C ILE A 95 9.48 8.05 12.04
N LEU A 96 8.63 8.19 13.06
CA LEU A 96 9.06 8.47 14.43
C LEU A 96 10.03 7.40 14.94
N ASN A 97 9.68 6.12 14.77
CA ASN A 97 10.51 4.99 15.18
C ASN A 97 11.84 4.94 14.42
N PHE A 98 11.84 5.22 13.11
CA PHE A 98 13.05 5.24 12.31
C PHE A 98 14.01 6.33 12.79
N PHE A 99 13.55 7.59 12.87
CA PHE A 99 14.38 8.69 13.33
C PHE A 99 14.81 8.53 14.79
N ALA A 100 13.91 8.12 15.69
CA ALA A 100 14.26 7.87 17.09
C ALA A 100 15.33 6.77 17.20
N SER A 101 15.27 5.72 16.39
CA SER A 101 16.25 4.64 16.44
C SER A 101 17.64 5.09 15.98
N PHE A 102 17.73 5.92 14.94
CA PHE A 102 19.00 6.46 14.47
C PHE A 102 19.58 7.53 15.40
N VAL A 103 18.75 8.47 15.85
CA VAL A 103 19.19 9.60 16.70
C VAL A 103 19.58 9.13 18.11
N LEU A 104 18.80 8.23 18.70
CA LEU A 104 19.03 7.75 20.07
C LEU A 104 19.91 6.49 20.10
N GLY A 105 20.46 6.04 18.95
CA GLY A 105 21.28 4.84 18.87
C GLY A 105 20.56 3.57 19.32
N LEU A 106 19.24 3.48 19.11
CA LEU A 106 18.47 2.30 19.50
C LEU A 106 18.80 1.13 18.58
N ASN A 107 18.28 -0.04 18.96
CA ASN A 107 18.46 -1.28 18.21
C ASN A 107 18.04 -1.14 16.74
N ILE A 108 18.97 -1.42 15.82
CA ILE A 108 18.76 -1.43 14.36
C ILE A 108 17.55 -2.27 13.94
N MET A 109 17.28 -3.37 14.66
CA MET A 109 16.10 -4.21 14.42
C MET A 109 14.80 -3.45 14.65
N ARG A 110 14.75 -2.53 15.63
CA ARG A 110 13.56 -1.67 15.86
C ARG A 110 13.33 -0.74 14.69
N ALA A 111 14.38 -0.11 14.18
CA ALA A 111 14.31 0.80 13.04
C ALA A 111 13.75 0.08 11.80
N PHE A 112 14.35 -1.07 11.44
CA PHE A 112 13.98 -1.81 10.24
C PHE A 112 12.62 -2.50 10.34
N SER A 113 12.32 -3.15 11.47
CA SER A 113 11.03 -3.85 11.62
C SER A 113 9.83 -2.93 11.56
N GLY A 114 9.90 -1.72 12.14
CA GLY A 114 8.83 -0.72 12.03
C GLY A 114 8.64 -0.22 10.59
N HIS A 115 9.74 -0.07 9.86
CA HIS A 115 9.72 0.30 8.44
C HIS A 115 9.12 -0.81 7.58
N TRP A 116 9.46 -2.07 7.85
CA TRP A 116 8.89 -3.22 7.15
C TRP A 116 7.39 -3.35 7.41
N MET A 117 6.94 -3.17 8.66
CA MET A 117 5.52 -3.13 9.01
C MET A 117 4.78 -2.09 8.15
N PHE A 118 5.33 -0.89 7.98
CA PHE A 118 4.71 0.13 7.15
C PHE A 118 4.59 -0.30 5.68
N PHE A 119 5.65 -0.85 5.08
CA PHE A 119 5.61 -1.26 3.68
C PHE A 119 4.64 -2.42 3.42
N TYR A 120 4.71 -3.47 4.24
CA TYR A 120 3.81 -4.61 4.12
C TYR A 120 2.35 -4.23 4.41
N GLY A 121 2.12 -3.40 5.43
CA GLY A 121 0.78 -2.90 5.75
C GLY A 121 0.20 -2.02 4.65
N THR A 122 1.01 -1.13 4.07
CA THR A 122 0.62 -0.30 2.93
C THR A 122 0.30 -1.14 1.71
N ALA A 123 1.14 -2.12 1.40
CA ALA A 123 0.88 -3.05 0.30
C ALA A 123 -0.41 -3.82 0.48
N PHE A 124 -0.64 -4.37 1.68
CA PHE A 124 -1.90 -5.04 2.00
C PHE A 124 -3.10 -4.11 1.80
N ALA A 125 -3.04 -2.88 2.29
CA ALA A 125 -4.14 -1.93 2.20
C ALA A 125 -4.46 -1.52 0.75
N VAL A 126 -3.43 -1.25 -0.06
CA VAL A 126 -3.58 -0.92 -1.48
C VAL A 126 -4.14 -2.11 -2.26
N LEU A 127 -3.59 -3.32 -2.07
CA LEU A 127 -4.05 -4.53 -2.77
C LEU A 127 -5.47 -4.94 -2.35
N TYR A 128 -5.82 -4.74 -1.08
CA TYR A 128 -7.19 -4.92 -0.60
C TYR A 128 -8.14 -3.94 -1.29
N SER A 129 -7.78 -2.64 -1.31
CA SER A 129 -8.56 -1.59 -1.97
C SER A 129 -8.73 -1.85 -3.47
N ALA A 130 -7.67 -2.26 -4.15
CA ALA A 130 -7.67 -2.74 -5.53
C ALA A 130 -8.70 -3.85 -5.76
N ARG A 131 -8.67 -4.90 -4.93
CA ARG A 131 -9.58 -6.05 -5.08
C ARG A 131 -11.05 -5.68 -4.87
N HIS A 132 -11.33 -4.70 -4.02
CA HIS A 132 -12.69 -4.29 -3.67
C HIS A 132 -13.21 -3.08 -4.48
N THR A 133 -12.40 -2.53 -5.38
CA THR A 133 -12.84 -1.45 -6.29
C THR A 133 -12.98 -1.99 -7.71
N GLN A 134 -14.15 -1.79 -8.34
CA GLN A 134 -14.36 -2.14 -9.75
C GLN A 134 -13.89 -1.02 -10.72
N VAL A 135 -13.47 0.13 -10.18
CA VAL A 135 -13.30 1.38 -10.94
C VAL A 135 -11.86 1.58 -11.44
N TRP A 136 -11.25 0.51 -11.95
CA TRP A 136 -9.88 0.55 -12.48
C TRP A 136 -9.73 1.44 -13.71
N GLN A 137 -10.81 1.65 -14.46
CA GLN A 137 -10.85 2.54 -15.62
C GLN A 137 -12.25 3.15 -15.74
N ARG A 138 -12.42 4.38 -15.24
CA ARG A 138 -13.62 5.17 -15.51
C ARG A 138 -13.62 5.57 -16.98
N ARG A 139 -14.77 5.45 -17.64
CA ARG A 139 -14.97 5.91 -19.01
C ARG A 139 -16.17 6.84 -19.06
N CYS A 140 -16.13 7.82 -19.97
CA CYS A 140 -17.31 8.63 -20.23
C CYS A 140 -18.37 7.80 -20.98
N PRO A 141 -19.63 8.29 -21.08
CA PRO A 141 -20.69 7.60 -21.83
C PRO A 141 -20.35 7.31 -23.31
N LEU A 142 -19.42 8.09 -23.88
CA LEU A 142 -18.91 7.92 -25.26
C LEU A 142 -17.67 7.00 -25.33
N GLY A 143 -17.21 6.43 -24.22
CA GLY A 143 -16.16 5.42 -24.17
C GLY A 143 -14.73 5.94 -24.02
N HIS A 144 -14.50 7.26 -23.96
CA HIS A 144 -13.18 7.86 -23.68
C HIS A 144 -12.72 7.50 -22.27
N LYS A 145 -11.41 7.25 -22.10
CA LYS A 145 -10.80 7.13 -20.77
C LYS A 145 -10.86 8.49 -20.08
N VAL A 146 -11.22 8.48 -18.81
CA VAL A 146 -11.27 9.70 -17.99
C VAL A 146 -10.57 9.45 -16.67
N ALA A 147 -9.95 10.49 -16.12
CA ALA A 147 -9.33 10.40 -14.80
C ALA A 147 -10.37 9.96 -13.77
N VAL A 148 -9.90 9.26 -12.74
CA VAL A 148 -10.78 8.68 -11.71
C VAL A 148 -11.55 9.74 -10.93
N ASP A 149 -10.98 10.93 -10.78
CA ASP A 149 -11.56 12.10 -10.11
C ASP A 149 -12.12 13.16 -11.09
N ALA A 150 -12.20 12.86 -12.39
CA ALA A 150 -12.75 13.79 -13.36
C ALA A 150 -14.27 13.94 -13.22
N THR A 151 -14.75 15.19 -13.24
CA THR A 151 -16.18 15.53 -13.36
C THR A 151 -16.64 15.74 -14.79
N PHE A 152 -15.71 16.00 -15.72
CA PHE A 152 -15.95 16.17 -17.15
C PHE A 152 -14.93 15.36 -17.95
N CYS A 153 -15.34 14.86 -19.12
CA CYS A 153 -14.42 14.20 -20.04
C CYS A 153 -13.52 15.24 -20.74
N GLU A 154 -12.20 15.10 -20.59
CA GLU A 154 -11.22 16.00 -21.23
C GLU A 154 -11.25 15.94 -22.76
N THR A 155 -11.73 14.83 -23.34
CA THR A 155 -11.79 14.65 -24.80
C THR A 155 -13.08 15.19 -25.42
N CYS A 156 -14.24 14.98 -24.80
CA CYS A 156 -15.54 15.31 -25.41
C CYS A 156 -16.40 16.30 -24.61
N GLY A 157 -15.93 16.75 -23.45
CA GLY A 157 -16.64 17.73 -22.61
C GLY A 157 -17.88 17.19 -21.88
N ASN A 158 -18.29 15.93 -22.12
CA ASN A 158 -19.45 15.34 -21.42
C ASN A 158 -19.22 15.32 -19.91
N ARG A 159 -20.25 15.70 -19.16
CA ARG A 159 -20.27 15.55 -17.71
C ARG A 159 -20.28 14.07 -17.34
N LEU A 160 -19.41 13.70 -16.41
CA LEU A 160 -19.33 12.36 -15.85
C LEU A 160 -20.29 12.31 -14.66
N VAL A 161 -21.33 11.50 -14.78
CA VAL A 161 -22.19 11.14 -13.65
C VAL A 161 -21.50 9.99 -12.90
N ASP A 162 -21.46 10.12 -11.58
CA ASP A 162 -20.87 9.14 -10.66
C ASP A 162 -21.74 7.88 -10.54
#